data_AF-A0A0C2FVU2-F1
#
_entry.id   AF-A0A0C2FVU2-F1
#
_cell.length_a   1.000
_cell.length_b   1.000
_cell.length_c   1.000
_cell.angle_alpha   90.00
_cell.angle_beta   90.00
_cell.angle_gamma   90.00
#
_symmetry.space_group_name_H-M   'P 1'
#
loop_
_entity.id
_entity.type
_entity.pdbx_description
1 polymer ?
#
loop_
_entity_poly.entity_id
_entity_poly.type
_entity_poly.pdbx_seq_one_letter_code
_entity_poly.pdbx_strand_id
1 'polypeptide(L)'
;DKEAARPLSAVFRVEGNGVVSKVPTLATSTKQDIMIETLSAENASAHEALHCLHMLRSDASAGLSTAEASLRRQYHGYNEFEVTEQEPLWKKYTEQ
;
A
#
# COMPACT_ATOMS: atom_id res chain seq x y z
N ASP A 1 2.96 7.70 35.79
CA ASP A 1 2.84 6.32 35.27
C ASP A 1 2.33 6.34 33.84
N LYS A 2 3.22 6.07 32.88
CA LYS A 2 2.89 6.04 31.45
C LYS A 2 2.70 4.58 31.05
N GLU A 3 1.45 4.18 30.90
CA GLU A 3 1.05 2.91 30.33
C GLU A 3 1.43 2.92 28.83
N ALA A 4 2.60 2.37 28.51
CA ALA A 4 3.05 2.23 27.14
C ALA A 4 2.18 1.16 26.45
N ALA A 5 1.41 1.60 25.46
CA ALA A 5 0.60 0.75 24.60
C ALA A 5 1.45 -0.40 24.02
N ARG A 6 1.11 -1.64 24.40
CA ARG A 6 1.73 -2.84 23.85
C ARG A 6 1.30 -2.98 22.37
N PRO A 7 2.22 -3.32 21.45
CA PRO A 7 1.86 -3.50 20.04
C PRO A 7 0.90 -4.69 19.88
N LEU A 8 -0.11 -4.52 19.03
CA LEU A 8 -1.18 -5.50 18.76
C LEU A 8 -0.66 -6.86 18.26
N SER A 9 0.59 -6.93 17.81
CA SER A 9 1.28 -8.17 17.44
C SER A 9 1.47 -9.14 18.61
N ALA A 10 1.40 -8.67 19.86
CA ALA A 10 1.55 -9.50 21.05
C ALA A 10 0.25 -10.25 21.45
N VAL A 11 -0.90 -9.91 20.87
CA VAL A 11 -2.22 -10.44 21.30
C VAL A 11 -2.62 -11.71 20.54
N PHE A 12 -2.05 -11.96 19.36
CA PHE A 12 -2.46 -13.07 18.49
C PHE A 12 -1.31 -14.05 18.25
N ARG A 13 -0.88 -14.76 19.29
CA ARG A 13 -0.07 -15.98 19.13
C ARG A 13 -0.97 -17.18 19.37
N VAL A 14 -1.58 -17.68 18.29
CA VAL A 14 -2.24 -19.00 18.29
C VAL A 14 -1.15 -20.04 18.04
N GLU A 15 -0.79 -20.79 19.08
CA GLU A 15 0.09 -21.96 18.95
C GLU A 15 -0.76 -23.14 18.49
N GLY A 16 -0.57 -23.57 17.24
CA GLY A 16 -1.29 -24.68 16.63
C GLY A 16 -0.41 -25.39 15.60
N ASN A 17 0.04 -26.58 15.98
CA ASN A 17 0.94 -27.48 15.28
C ASN A 17 0.31 -28.03 13.97
N GLY A 18 0.99 -27.93 12.82
CA GLY A 18 0.51 -28.54 11.57
C GLY A 18 1.38 -28.24 10.34
N VAL A 19 2.20 -29.22 9.94
CA VAL A 19 2.83 -29.45 8.62
C VAL A 19 3.18 -28.20 7.79
N VAL A 20 4.45 -27.79 7.83
CA VAL A 20 5.01 -26.76 6.96
C VAL A 20 5.21 -27.35 5.56
N SER A 21 4.21 -27.21 4.69
CA SER A 21 4.43 -27.29 3.24
C SER A 21 5.34 -26.13 2.84
N LYS A 22 6.60 -26.44 2.49
CA LYS A 22 7.55 -25.49 1.88
C LYS A 22 6.98 -25.03 0.54
N VAL A 23 6.23 -23.93 0.55
CA VAL A 23 6.00 -23.12 -0.64
C VAL A 23 7.32 -22.37 -0.92
N PRO A 24 7.89 -22.41 -2.13
CA PRO A 24 9.10 -21.65 -2.42
C PRO A 24 8.74 -20.17 -2.47
N THR A 25 8.86 -19.48 -1.34
CA THR A 25 8.87 -18.02 -1.32
C THR A 25 10.21 -17.59 -1.92
N LEU A 26 10.17 -17.09 -3.16
CA LEU A 26 11.32 -16.44 -3.78
C LEU A 26 11.55 -15.10 -3.07
N ALA A 27 12.18 -15.16 -1.90
CA ALA A 27 12.66 -13.99 -1.18
C ALA A 27 14.06 -13.64 -1.67
N THR A 28 14.14 -12.87 -2.76
CA THR A 28 15.37 -12.15 -3.11
C THR A 28 15.30 -10.75 -2.51
N SER A 29 15.76 -10.65 -1.26
CA SER A 29 16.14 -9.38 -0.65
C SER A 29 17.42 -8.89 -1.30
N THR A 30 17.31 -7.93 -2.21
CA THR A 30 18.41 -7.02 -2.54
C THR A 30 17.88 -5.61 -2.35
N LYS A 31 18.66 -4.75 -1.69
CA LYS A 31 18.43 -3.30 -1.62
C LYS A 31 18.53 -2.75 -3.04
N GLN A 32 17.48 -2.94 -3.83
CA GLN A 32 17.28 -2.22 -5.06
C GLN A 32 16.58 -0.94 -4.65
N ASP A 33 17.01 0.20 -5.17
CA ASP A 33 16.11 1.34 -5.34
C ASP A 33 14.96 0.83 -6.19
N ILE A 34 13.91 0.32 -5.54
CA ILE A 34 12.79 -0.31 -6.24
C ILE A 34 12.03 0.85 -6.85
N MET A 35 12.35 1.18 -8.11
CA MET A 35 11.48 1.99 -8.95
C MET A 35 10.09 1.35 -8.88
N ILE A 36 9.18 2.01 -8.16
CA ILE A 36 7.79 1.54 -8.03
C ILE A 36 7.11 1.85 -9.35
N GLU A 37 6.83 0.81 -10.13
CA GLU A 37 6.25 0.95 -11.46
C GLU A 37 4.82 1.51 -11.36
N THR A 38 4.56 2.58 -12.10
CA THR A 38 3.24 3.21 -12.24
C THR A 38 2.77 3.10 -13.69
N LEU A 39 1.48 2.82 -13.86
CA LEU A 39 0.82 2.81 -15.16
C LEU A 39 -0.17 3.98 -15.25
N SER A 40 -0.11 4.73 -16.34
CA SER A 40 -1.16 5.68 -16.67
C SER A 40 -2.44 4.93 -17.08
N ALA A 41 -3.60 5.54 -16.85
CA ALA A 41 -4.88 4.94 -17.16
C ALA A 41 -5.02 4.61 -18.67
N GLU A 42 -4.52 5.50 -19.53
CA GLU A 42 -4.47 5.30 -20.99
C GLU A 42 -3.69 4.02 -21.36
N ASN A 43 -2.49 3.83 -20.80
CA ASN A 43 -1.65 2.68 -21.10
C ASN A 43 -2.26 1.39 -20.54
N ALA A 44 -2.77 1.43 -19.31
CA ALA A 44 -3.44 0.27 -18.72
C ALA A 44 -4.66 -0.18 -19.54
N SER A 45 -5.40 0.76 -20.14
CA SER A 45 -6.58 0.46 -20.96
C SER A 45 -6.26 -0.14 -22.33
N ALA A 46 -5.04 0.09 -22.83
CA ALA A 46 -4.58 -0.40 -24.13
C ALA A 46 -4.03 -1.84 -24.07
N HIS A 47 -3.82 -2.38 -22.87
CA HIS A 47 -3.18 -3.67 -22.65
C HIS A 47 -4.09 -4.68 -21.96
N GLU A 48 -3.77 -5.96 -22.15
CA GLU A 48 -4.46 -7.05 -21.47
C GLU A 48 -4.15 -7.07 -19.96
N ALA A 49 -5.09 -7.55 -19.15
CA ALA A 49 -4.95 -7.64 -17.69
C ALA A 49 -3.66 -8.33 -17.23
N LEU A 50 -3.23 -9.42 -17.89
CA LEU A 50 -1.98 -10.11 -17.55
C LEU A 50 -0.74 -9.23 -17.80
N HIS A 51 -0.77 -8.40 -18.84
CA HIS A 51 0.32 -7.47 -19.11
C HIS A 51 0.40 -6.39 -18.01
N CYS A 52 -0.75 -5.83 -17.64
CA CYS A 52 -0.84 -4.86 -16.55
C CYS A 52 -0.37 -5.44 -15.21
N LEU A 53 -0.70 -6.71 -14.93
CA LEU A 53 -0.23 -7.41 -13.72
C LEU A 53 1.29 -7.57 -13.68
N HIS A 54 1.90 -7.97 -14.80
CA HIS A 54 3.35 -8.10 -14.89
C HIS A 54 4.06 -6.75 -14.70
N MET A 55 3.56 -5.69 -15.33
CA MET A 55 4.11 -4.33 -15.16
C MET A 55 3.94 -3.84 -13.70
N LEU A 56 2.76 -4.02 -13.12
CA LEU A 56 2.51 -3.61 -11.73
C LEU A 56 3.13 -4.55 -10.69
N ARG A 57 3.78 -5.63 -11.14
CA ARG A 57 4.39 -6.69 -10.32
C ARG A 57 3.43 -7.22 -9.26
N SER A 58 2.18 -7.45 -9.65
CA SER A 58 1.10 -7.92 -8.77
C SER A 58 0.56 -9.27 -9.21
N ASP A 59 0.00 -10.01 -8.25
CA ASP A 59 -0.67 -11.28 -8.50
C ASP A 59 -2.18 -11.06 -8.69
N ALA A 60 -2.79 -11.72 -9.69
CA ALA A 60 -4.23 -11.63 -9.95
C ALA A 60 -5.10 -12.21 -8.83
N SER A 61 -4.57 -13.22 -8.13
CA SER A 61 -5.29 -14.00 -7.11
C SER A 61 -4.98 -13.53 -5.70
N ALA A 62 -3.70 -13.31 -5.41
CA ALA A 62 -3.22 -12.95 -4.07
C ALA A 62 -3.00 -11.43 -3.89
N GLY A 63 -2.98 -10.66 -4.98
CA GLY A 63 -2.75 -9.22 -4.94
C GLY A 63 -1.30 -8.86 -4.59
N LEU A 64 -1.15 -7.79 -3.80
CA LEU A 64 0.14 -7.32 -3.29
C LEU A 64 0.34 -7.75 -1.84
N SER A 65 1.61 -8.01 -1.46
CA SER A 65 1.95 -8.25 -0.07
C SER A 65 1.77 -6.99 0.79
N THR A 66 1.49 -7.15 2.08
CA THR A 66 1.33 -6.02 3.02
C THR A 66 2.57 -5.14 3.10
N ALA A 67 3.76 -5.75 3.02
CA ALA A 67 5.03 -5.01 3.04
C ALA A 67 5.19 -4.12 1.80
N GLU A 68 4.89 -4.68 0.61
CA GLU A 68 4.93 -3.95 -0.66
C GLU A 68 3.88 -2.85 -0.72
N ALA A 69 2.64 -3.13 -0.30
CA ALA A 69 1.57 -2.14 -0.27
C ALA A 69 1.93 -0.96 0.65
N SER A 70 2.59 -1.24 1.78
CA SER A 70 3.06 -0.22 2.71
C SER A 70 4.19 0.62 2.12
N LEU A 71 5.12 0.00 1.39
CA LEU A 71 6.19 0.70 0.68
C LEU A 71 5.63 1.64 -0.40
N ARG A 72 4.69 1.16 -1.24
CA ARG A 72 4.03 1.98 -2.27
C ARG A 72 3.30 3.17 -1.69
N ARG A 73 2.62 2.99 -0.54
CA ARG A 73 1.95 4.07 0.17
C ARG A 73 2.93 5.10 0.76
N GLN A 74 4.06 4.66 1.29
CA GLN A 74 5.09 5.57 1.80
C GLN A 74 5.72 6.41 0.67
N TYR A 75 5.84 5.84 -0.53
CA TYR A 75 6.41 6.51 -1.69
C TYR A 75 5.42 7.45 -2.41
N HIS A 76 4.18 7.00 -2.67
CA HIS A 76 3.20 7.77 -3.43
C HIS A 76 2.23 8.58 -2.57
N GLY A 77 2.13 8.29 -1.28
CA GLY A 77 1.10 8.85 -0.40
C GLY A 77 -0.21 8.05 -0.40
N TYR A 78 -1.25 8.67 0.17
CA TYR A 78 -2.58 8.09 0.23
C TYR A 78 -3.36 8.36 -1.07
N ASN A 79 -4.22 7.43 -1.46
CA ASN A 79 -5.14 7.63 -2.58
C ASN A 79 -6.36 8.43 -2.11
N GLU A 80 -6.14 9.72 -1.89
CA GLU A 80 -7.16 10.66 -1.45
C GLU A 80 -7.18 11.89 -2.34
N PHE A 81 -8.33 12.52 -2.45
CA PHE A 81 -8.43 13.82 -3.10
C PHE A 81 -7.85 14.88 -2.18
N GLU A 82 -7.11 15.82 -2.74
CA GLU A 82 -6.73 17.03 -2.02
C GLU A 82 -8.00 17.83 -1.73
N VAL A 83 -8.39 17.87 -0.47
CA VAL A 83 -9.45 18.76 0.00
C VAL A 83 -8.85 20.15 0.07
N THR A 84 -9.29 21.05 -0.81
CA THR A 84 -8.89 22.45 -0.72
C THR A 84 -9.37 23.02 0.61
N GLU A 85 -8.48 23.74 1.30
CA GLU A 85 -8.87 24.46 2.50
C GLU A 85 -9.94 25.49 2.12
N GLN A 86 -11.17 25.24 2.54
CA GLN A 86 -12.25 26.19 2.36
C GLN A 86 -11.86 27.46 3.12
N GLU A 87 -11.92 28.61 2.44
CA GLU A 87 -11.70 29.87 3.14
C GLU A 87 -12.58 29.98 4.38
N PRO A 88 -12.00 30.40 5.51
CA PRO A 88 -12.75 30.44 6.74
C PRO A 88 -13.90 31.44 6.59
N LEU A 89 -15.08 31.06 7.09
CA LEU A 89 -16.33 31.75 6.84
C LEU A 89 -16.28 33.27 7.12
N TRP A 90 -15.47 33.69 8.09
CA TRP A 90 -15.30 35.10 8.47
C TRP A 90 -14.76 35.98 7.33
N LYS A 91 -13.93 35.46 6.42
CA LYS A 91 -13.44 36.24 5.26
C LYS A 91 -14.56 36.71 4.35
N LYS A 92 -15.62 35.91 4.20
CA LYS A 92 -16.80 36.28 3.39
C LYS A 92 -17.55 37.48 3.94
N TYR A 93 -17.42 37.78 5.23
CA TYR A 93 -18.06 38.93 5.87
C TYR A 93 -17.20 40.19 5.82
N THR A 94 -15.88 40.09 5.55
CA THR A 94 -15.01 41.26 5.39
C THR A 94 -15.06 41.88 4.00
N GLU A 95 -15.64 41.18 3.02
CA GLU A 95 -15.74 41.62 1.62
C GLU A 95 -17.11 42.26 1.26
N GLN A 96 -18.05 42.32 2.22
CA GLN A 96 -19.36 42.99 2.08
C GLN A 96 -19.30 44.44 2.53
#